data_AF-A0A316WB27-F1
#
_entry.id   AF-A0A316WB27-F1
#
_cell.length_a   1.000
_cell.length_b   1.000
_cell.length_c   1.000
_cell.angle_alpha   90.00
_cell.angle_beta   90.00
_cell.angle_gamma   90.00
#
_symmetry.space_group_name_H-M   'P 1'
#
loop_
_entity.id
_entity.type
_entity.pdbx_description
1 polymer ?
#
loop_
_entity_poly.entity_id
_entity_poly.type
_entity_poly.pdbx_seq_one_letter_code
_entity_poly.pdbx_strand_id
1 'polypeptide(L)' 'MKKFKKLSKEELKTVKAGQVWIAETRCGITATTTQDWTPQQASEWRDRVEAINCPTPTHSGPSQNLA' A
#
# COMPACT_ATOMS: atom_id res chain seq x y z
N MET A 1 33.62 10.80 14.05
CA MET A 1 32.20 10.56 14.36
C MET A 1 31.35 11.53 13.55
N LYS A 2 30.44 11.06 12.70
CA LYS A 2 29.53 11.94 11.92
C LYS A 2 28.60 12.66 12.90
N LYS A 3 28.63 14.00 12.92
CA LYS A 3 27.72 14.82 13.73
C LYS A 3 26.32 14.75 13.09
N PHE A 4 25.43 13.95 13.65
CA PHE A 4 24.02 13.99 13.25
C PHE A 4 23.45 15.35 13.66
N LYS A 5 23.01 16.13 12.68
CA LYS A 5 22.36 17.43 12.91
C LYS A 5 21.08 17.16 13.69
N LYS A 6 20.96 17.71 14.90
CA LYS A 6 19.69 17.68 15.66
C LYS A 6 18.67 18.46 14.84
N LEU A 7 17.76 17.74 14.19
CA LEU A 7 16.62 18.32 13.49
C LEU A 7 15.74 19.04 14.51
N SER A 8 15.25 20.22 14.12
CA SER A 8 14.33 21.01 14.91
C SER A 8 12.96 20.32 14.98
N LYS A 9 12.11 20.68 15.97
CA LYS A 9 10.82 20.02 16.20
C LYS A 9 9.88 20.09 14.98
N GLU A 10 10.01 21.15 14.18
CA GLU A 10 9.25 21.32 12.94
C GLU A 10 9.78 20.42 11.82
N GLU A 11 11.11 20.31 11.65
CA GLU A 11 11.71 19.33 10.74
C GLU A 11 11.38 17.89 11.15
N LEU A 12 11.30 17.60 12.46
CA LEU A 12 10.84 16.32 12.99
C LEU A 12 9.37 16.04 12.69
N LYS A 13 8.51 17.06 12.62
CA LYS A 13 7.13 16.90 12.16
C LYS A 13 7.10 16.59 10.67
N THR A 14 7.87 17.29 9.85
CA THR A 14 7.99 17.01 8.41
C THR A 14 8.52 15.61 8.14
N VAL A 15 9.50 15.14 8.94
CA VAL A 15 10.07 13.79 8.83
C VAL A 15 9.15 12.71 9.42
N LYS A 16 8.33 13.01 10.44
CA LYS A 16 7.38 12.04 11.03
C LYS A 16 6.00 12.01 10.37
N ALA A 17 5.64 13.02 9.59
CA ALA A 17 4.30 13.17 9.00
C ALA A 17 4.35 13.12 7.47
N GLY A 18 5.23 12.29 6.90
CA GLY A 18 5.09 11.87 5.51
C GLY A 18 3.70 11.27 5.31
N GLN A 19 3.04 11.62 4.21
CA GLN A 19 1.68 11.17 3.90
C GLN A 19 1.65 9.63 3.88
N VAL A 20 0.89 9.04 4.80
CA VAL A 20 0.75 7.58 4.89
C VAL A 20 -0.44 7.16 4.06
N TRP A 21 -0.19 6.30 3.08
CA TRP A 21 -1.23 5.66 2.28
C TRP A 21 -1.49 4.26 2.82
N ILE A 22 -2.77 3.93 2.98
CA ILE A 22 -3.22 2.65 3.52
C ILE A 22 -4.07 1.96 2.45
N ALA A 23 -3.76 0.71 2.16
CA ALA A 23 -4.52 -0.19 1.30
C ALA A 23 -5.04 -1.35 2.15
N GLU A 24 -6.36 -1.48 2.26
CA GLU A 24 -6.99 -2.64 2.88
C GLU A 24 -7.64 -3.46 1.78
N THR A 25 -7.18 -4.70 1.65
CA THR A 25 -7.68 -5.65 0.67
C THR A 25 -8.91 -6.38 1.22
N ARG A 26 -9.79 -6.84 0.32
CA ARG A 26 -10.96 -7.65 0.73
C ARG A 26 -10.58 -8.98 1.39
N CYS A 27 -9.35 -9.44 1.18
CA CYS A 27 -8.78 -10.63 1.82
C CYS A 27 -8.27 -10.36 3.26
N GLY A 28 -8.42 -9.13 3.78
CA GLY A 28 -7.99 -8.77 5.13
C GLY A 28 -6.50 -8.45 5.27
N ILE A 29 -5.80 -8.24 4.16
CA ILE A 29 -4.40 -7.81 4.15
C ILE A 29 -4.35 -6.28 4.12
N THR A 30 -3.62 -5.70 5.06
CA THR A 30 -3.35 -4.27 5.13
C THR A 30 -1.93 -3.99 4.65
N ALA A 31 -1.78 -3.17 3.62
CA ALA A 31 -0.50 -2.62 3.20
C ALA A 31 -0.45 -1.12 3.52
N THR A 32 0.70 -0.64 3.97
CA THR A 32 0.92 0.78 4.26
C THR A 32 2.19 1.25 3.57
N THR A 33 2.17 2.45 3.00
CA THR A 33 3.37 3.09 2.45
C THR A 33 3.44 4.55 2.90
N THR A 34 4.66 5.05 3.02
CA THR A 34 4.95 6.46 3.29
C THR A 34 5.61 7.14 2.09
N GLN A 35 5.46 6.54 0.90
CA GLN A 35 5.99 7.13 -0.33
C GLN A 35 5.25 8.42 -0.66
N ASP A 36 6.01 9.40 -1.13
CA ASP A 36 5.52 10.68 -1.59
C ASP A 36 4.87 10.49 -2.97
N TRP A 37 3.61 10.06 -2.94
CA TRP A 37 2.80 9.78 -4.12
C TRP A 37 1.70 10.81 -4.26
N THR A 38 1.33 11.06 -5.51
CA THR A 38 0.09 11.79 -5.78
C THR A 38 -1.13 10.95 -5.38
N PRO A 39 -2.30 11.57 -5.15
CA PRO A 39 -3.54 10.83 -4.87
C PRO A 39 -3.93 9.81 -5.95
N GLN A 40 -3.57 10.07 -7.22
CA GLN A 40 -3.77 9.13 -8.32
C GLN A 40 -2.88 7.90 -8.18
N GLN A 41 -1.57 8.11 -7.98
CA GLN A 41 -0.61 7.00 -7.81
C GLN A 41 -0.94 6.13 -6.59
N ALA A 42 -1.39 6.75 -5.50
CA ALA A 42 -1.83 6.00 -4.33
C ALA A 42 -3.09 5.16 -4.58
N SER A 43 -4.00 5.64 -5.43
CA SER A 43 -5.18 4.88 -5.82
C SER A 43 -4.79 3.69 -6.70
N GLU A 44 -3.97 3.89 -7.72
CA GLU A 44 -3.43 2.79 -8.54
C GLU A 44 -2.66 1.76 -7.72
N TRP A 45 -1.90 2.20 -6.72
CA TRP A 45 -1.22 1.29 -5.81
C TRP A 45 -2.21 0.47 -4.98
N ARG A 46 -3.28 1.07 -4.45
CA ARG A 46 -4.33 0.33 -3.72
C ARG A 46 -4.95 -0.77 -4.58
N ASP A 47 -5.28 -0.45 -5.84
CA ASP A 47 -5.82 -1.41 -6.80
C ASP A 47 -4.85 -2.55 -7.09
N ARG A 48 -3.55 -2.25 -7.22
CA ARG A 48 -2.51 -3.27 -7.40
C ARG A 48 -2.33 -4.14 -6.15
N VAL A 49 -2.36 -3.55 -4.96
CA VAL A 49 -2.28 -4.29 -3.69
C VAL A 49 -3.45 -5.26 -3.59
N GLU A 50 -4.65 -4.84 -3.94
CA GLU A 50 -5.84 -5.70 -4.00
C GLU A 50 -5.66 -6.84 -5.02
N ALA A 51 -5.22 -6.53 -6.25
CA ALA A 51 -5.05 -7.54 -7.29
C ALA A 51 -3.97 -8.59 -6.96
N ILE A 52 -2.85 -8.18 -6.33
CA ILE A 52 -1.74 -9.06 -5.98
C ILE A 52 -2.07 -9.93 -4.76
N ASN A 53 -2.63 -9.32 -3.72
CA ASN A 53 -2.83 -9.97 -2.42
C ASN A 53 -4.19 -10.66 -2.31
N CYS A 54 -5.15 -10.24 -3.13
CA CYS A 54 -6.47 -10.82 -3.20
C CYS A 54 -6.89 -11.09 -4.65
N PRO A 55 -6.10 -11.91 -5.39
CA PRO A 55 -6.44 -12.25 -6.76
C PRO A 55 -7.88 -12.77 -6.80
N THR A 56 -8.68 -12.26 -7.72
CA THR A 56 -9.96 -12.90 -8.03
C THR A 56 -9.67 -14.36 -8.33
N PRO A 57 -10.35 -15.33 -7.69
CA PRO A 57 -10.20 -16.72 -8.05
C PRO A 57 -10.65 -16.85 -9.51
N THR A 58 -9.69 -16.82 -10.42
CA THR A 58 -9.88 -17.23 -11.80
C THR A 58 -10.08 -18.73 -11.71
N HIS A 59 -11.33 -19.17 -11.64
CA HIS A 59 -11.69 -20.56 -11.87
C HIS A 59 -11.44 -20.85 -13.36
N SER A 60 -10.16 -20.90 -13.74
CA SER A 60 -9.70 -21.38 -15.04
C SER A 60 -9.50 -22.88 -14.94
N GLY A 61 -10.56 -23.60 -14.57
CA GLY A 61 -10.68 -25.03 -14.76
C GLY A 61 -11.75 -25.26 -15.84
N PRO A 62 -11.61 -26.27 -16.71
CA PRO A 62 -12.73 -26.63 -17.58
C PRO A 62 -13.93 -26.91 -16.68
N SER A 63 -15.09 -26.30 -16.99
CA SER A 63 -16.37 -26.63 -16.35
C SER A 63 -16.69 -28.11 -16.61
N GLN A 64 -16.11 -29.00 -15.82
CA GLN A 64 -16.53 -30.39 -15.77
C GLN A 64 -17.81 -30.43 -14.95
N ASN A 65 -18.92 -30.32 -15.69
CA ASN A 65 -20.24 -30.87 -15.40
C ASN A 65 -20.49 -31.19 -13.92
N LEU A 66 -21.13 -30.27 -13.22
CA LEU A 66 -21.87 -30.62 -12.00
C LEU A 66 -23.31 -30.96 -12.42
N ALA A 67 -23.52 -32.28 -12.52
CA ALA A 67 -24.77 -33.05 -12.48
C ALA A 67 -25.86 -32.75 -13.52
#